data_AF-A0A2A3ZQB7-F1
#
_entry.id   AF-A0A2A3ZQB7-F1
#
_cell.length_a   1.000
_cell.length_b   1.000
_cell.length_c   1.000
_cell.angle_alpha   90.00
_cell.angle_beta   90.00
_cell.angle_gamma   90.00
#
_symmetry.space_group_name_H-M   'P 1'
#
loop_
_entity.id
_entity.type
_entity.pdbx_description
1 polymer ?
#
loop_
_entity_poly.entity_id
_entity_poly.type
_entity_poly.pdbx_seq_one_letter_code
_entity_poly.pdbx_strand_id
1 'polypeptide(L)'
;MRSVLSILCTLPLVVPAIAIVAGLSAVLRNLASHGRGSLGMELNAILQSQDLPLVLVGTYVVLCLPFTYRSIDAGLSTLPLRTLYESSSILGARMGTTLWQVVMPNIRGPIMFSAFFTFALSIAEYTVAATLSINTLPVFLNTLSSTNFRGSITLSVLLNLTTWLLLASATLSASRFGHRSAAEPEATVANEPRKEAEIS
;
A
#
# COMPACT_ATOMS: atom_id res chain seq x y z
N MET A 1 23.55 2.43 -3.67
CA MET A 1 22.36 3.11 -3.11
C MET A 1 21.21 2.16 -2.75
N ARG A 2 20.98 1.06 -3.50
CA ARG A 2 19.98 0.02 -3.15
C ARG A 2 20.11 -0.53 -1.72
N SER A 3 21.32 -0.82 -1.25
CA SER A 3 21.52 -1.33 0.12
C SER A 3 21.12 -0.33 1.20
N VAL A 4 21.45 0.95 1.05
CA VAL A 4 21.05 2.00 2.01
C VAL A 4 19.53 2.15 2.04
N LEU A 5 18.87 2.17 0.88
CA LEU A 5 17.41 2.21 0.78
C LEU A 5 16.76 0.97 1.40
N SER A 6 17.34 -0.22 1.22
CA SER A 6 16.83 -1.46 1.83
C SER A 6 16.98 -1.46 3.35
N ILE A 7 18.07 -0.91 3.88
CA ILE A 7 18.30 -0.77 5.33
C ILE A 7 17.34 0.29 5.89
N LEU A 8 17.20 1.43 5.22
CA LEU A 8 16.30 2.50 5.63
C LEU A 8 14.82 2.07 5.61
N CYS A 9 14.43 1.20 4.67
CA CYS A 9 13.07 0.65 4.59
C CYS A 9 12.84 -0.53 5.54
N THR A 10 13.88 -1.22 6.01
CA THR A 10 13.71 -2.30 7.00
C THR A 10 13.71 -1.78 8.43
N LEU A 11 14.32 -0.61 8.69
CA LEU A 11 14.40 0.01 10.00
C LEU A 11 13.02 0.24 10.65
N PRO A 12 12.03 0.86 9.97
CA PRO A 12 10.68 1.04 10.52
C PRO A 12 9.91 -0.28 10.69
N LEU A 13 10.29 -1.34 9.97
CA LEU A 13 9.65 -2.65 10.08
C LEU A 13 10.07 -3.37 11.38
N VAL A 14 11.31 -3.13 11.83
CA VAL A 14 11.85 -3.71 13.06
C VAL A 14 11.41 -2.92 14.29
N VAL A 15 11.15 -1.62 14.14
CA VAL A 15 10.67 -0.76 15.23
C VAL A 15 9.16 -0.95 15.41
N PRO A 16 8.69 -1.33 16.61
CA PRO A 16 7.25 -1.42 16.88
C PRO A 16 6.53 -0.10 16.57
N ALA A 17 5.32 -0.17 15.99
CA ALA A 17 4.53 1.02 15.65
C ALA A 17 4.38 2.00 16.83
N ILE A 18 4.20 1.48 18.04
CA ILE A 18 4.11 2.29 19.27
C ILE A 18 5.40 3.05 19.59
N ALA A 19 6.58 2.49 19.29
CA ALA A 19 7.86 3.14 19.51
C ALA A 19 8.10 4.28 18.49
N ILE A 20 7.58 4.16 17.27
CA ILE A 20 7.59 5.24 16.27
C ILE A 20 6.71 6.40 16.75
N VAL A 21 5.52 6.11 17.27
CA VAL A 21 4.61 7.12 17.85
C VAL A 21 5.22 7.80 19.08
N ALA A 22 5.75 7.00 20.01
CA ALA A 22 6.38 7.50 21.22
C ALA A 22 7.61 8.35 20.89
N GLY A 23 8.42 7.92 19.92
CA GLY A 23 9.58 8.66 19.42
C GLY A 23 9.19 9.95 18.72
N LEU A 24 8.23 9.92 17.79
CA LEU A 24 7.75 11.12 17.08
C LEU A 24 7.15 12.13 18.06
N SER A 25 6.31 11.67 18.99
CA SER A 25 5.72 12.54 20.02
C SER A 25 6.78 13.07 21.00
N ALA A 26 7.82 12.30 21.33
CA ALA A 26 8.93 12.76 22.16
C ALA A 26 9.78 13.81 21.45
N VAL A 27 10.06 13.62 20.16
CA VAL A 27 10.78 14.61 19.33
C VAL A 27 9.96 15.89 19.20
N LEU A 28 8.65 15.79 18.92
CA LEU A 28 7.77 16.96 18.85
C LEU A 28 7.70 17.73 20.17
N ARG A 29 7.68 17.04 21.32
CA ARG A 29 7.75 17.66 22.66
C ARG A 29 9.12 18.29 22.92
N ASN A 30 10.21 17.66 22.51
CA ASN A 30 11.58 18.18 22.66
C ASN A 30 11.86 19.39 21.74
N LEU A 31 11.25 19.41 20.56
CA LEU A 31 11.31 20.54 19.63
C LEU A 31 10.46 21.72 20.16
N ALA A 32 9.33 21.44 20.80
CA ALA A 32 8.51 22.44 21.49
C ALA A 32 9.21 23.02 22.73
N SER A 33 10.15 22.31 23.36
CA SER A 33 10.92 22.83 24.50
C SER A 33 12.05 23.80 24.11
N HIS A 34 12.34 23.99 22.82
CA HIS A 34 13.46 24.83 22.34
C HIS A 34 13.13 26.32 22.12
N GLY A 35 11.98 26.84 22.57
CA GLY A 35 11.81 28.30 22.68
C GLY A 35 10.36 28.80 22.71
N ARG A 36 10.07 29.67 23.68
CA ARG A 36 8.82 30.46 23.73
C ARG A 36 8.78 31.40 22.51
N GLY A 37 7.89 31.12 21.55
CA GLY A 37 7.67 31.95 20.34
C GLY A 37 8.23 31.39 19.02
N SER A 38 8.71 30.16 18.99
CA SER A 38 9.21 29.51 17.76
C SER A 38 8.08 28.91 16.92
N LEU A 39 8.22 28.90 15.58
CA LEU A 39 7.38 28.14 14.63
C LEU A 39 7.13 26.70 15.09
N GLY A 40 8.01 26.11 15.91
CA GLY A 40 7.81 24.80 16.52
C GLY A 40 6.60 24.69 17.46
N MET A 41 6.19 25.77 18.15
CA MET A 41 5.01 25.78 19.01
C MET A 41 3.72 25.91 18.19
N GLU A 42 3.69 26.78 17.18
CA GLU A 42 2.53 26.92 16.28
C GLU A 42 2.33 25.64 15.48
N LEU A 43 3.40 25.04 14.96
CA LEU A 43 3.34 23.73 14.33
C LEU A 43 2.88 22.66 15.32
N ASN A 44 3.39 22.62 16.56
CA ASN A 44 2.94 21.65 17.56
C ASN A 44 1.45 21.82 17.90
N ALA A 45 0.97 23.06 18.07
CA ALA A 45 -0.44 23.36 18.33
C ALA A 45 -1.37 23.00 17.17
N ILE A 46 -0.94 23.24 15.92
CA ILE A 46 -1.66 22.83 14.71
C ILE A 46 -1.63 21.30 14.56
N LEU A 47 -0.49 20.66 14.84
CA LEU A 47 -0.30 19.22 14.71
C LEU A 47 -0.99 18.41 15.83
N GLN A 48 -1.17 18.99 17.03
CA GLN A 48 -1.92 18.42 18.16
C GLN A 48 -3.43 18.72 18.10
N SER A 49 -3.91 19.49 17.13
CA SER A 49 -5.34 19.75 16.99
C SER A 49 -6.11 18.43 16.81
N GLN A 50 -7.14 18.23 17.64
CA GLN A 50 -7.98 17.02 17.62
C GLN A 50 -8.83 16.93 16.34
N ASP A 51 -9.04 18.06 15.66
CA ASP A 51 -9.87 18.14 14.44
C ASP A 51 -9.16 17.60 13.20
N LEU A 52 -7.83 17.67 13.14
CA LEU A 52 -7.00 17.11 12.08
C LEU A 52 -5.79 16.39 12.71
N PRO A 53 -5.89 15.09 13.02
CA PRO A 53 -4.83 14.34 13.67
C PRO A 53 -3.66 14.09 12.69
N LEU A 54 -2.91 15.14 12.36
CA LEU A 54 -1.77 15.13 11.45
C LEU A 54 -0.65 14.23 11.96
N VAL A 55 -0.51 14.10 13.29
CA VAL A 55 0.43 13.14 13.90
C VAL A 55 0.04 11.69 13.57
N LEU A 56 -1.26 11.38 13.55
CA LEU A 56 -1.75 10.05 13.17
C LEU A 56 -1.43 9.77 11.70
N VAL A 57 -1.74 10.72 10.81
CA VAL A 57 -1.45 10.62 9.37
C VAL A 57 0.05 10.50 9.12
N GLY A 58 0.88 11.35 9.75
CA GLY A 58 2.33 11.30 9.61
C GLY A 58 2.92 9.98 10.09
N THR A 59 2.40 9.44 11.19
CA THR A 59 2.82 8.11 11.69
C THR A 59 2.43 7.02 10.69
N TYR A 60 1.19 7.03 10.16
CA TYR A 60 0.77 6.07 9.14
C TYR A 60 1.59 6.18 7.86
N VAL A 61 1.97 7.39 7.44
CA VAL A 61 2.86 7.60 6.29
C VAL A 61 4.21 6.94 6.53
N VAL A 62 4.84 7.17 7.69
CA VAL A 62 6.14 6.56 8.05
C VAL A 62 6.04 5.03 8.12
N LEU A 63 4.94 4.50 8.68
CA LEU A 63 4.68 3.06 8.77
C LEU A 63 4.46 2.40 7.42
N CYS A 64 3.74 3.05 6.50
CA CYS A 64 3.39 2.49 5.21
C CYS A 64 4.51 2.69 4.17
N LEU A 65 5.36 3.71 4.35
CA LEU A 65 6.48 4.04 3.47
C LEU A 65 7.29 2.82 2.99
N PRO A 66 7.78 1.91 3.86
CA PRO A 66 8.58 0.78 3.41
C PRO A 66 7.79 -0.23 2.58
N PHE A 67 6.50 -0.42 2.88
CA PHE A 67 5.62 -1.32 2.13
C PHE A 67 5.30 -0.76 0.76
N THR A 68 4.96 0.53 0.68
CA THR A 68 4.70 1.22 -0.59
C THR A 68 5.96 1.23 -1.45
N TYR A 69 7.13 1.53 -0.87
CA TYR A 69 8.40 1.46 -1.58
C TYR A 69 8.66 0.05 -2.12
N ARG A 70 8.48 -0.99 -1.31
CA ARG A 70 8.70 -2.38 -1.73
C ARG A 70 7.75 -2.82 -2.84
N SER A 71 6.49 -2.41 -2.78
CA SER A 71 5.51 -2.68 -3.83
C SER A 71 5.91 -2.02 -5.16
N ILE A 72 6.32 -0.74 -5.10
CA ILE A 72 6.73 0.00 -6.29
C ILE A 72 8.05 -0.55 -6.86
N ASP A 73 9.05 -0.87 -6.02
CA ASP A 73 10.32 -1.46 -6.45
C ASP A 73 10.09 -2.82 -7.12
N ALA A 74 9.21 -3.67 -6.56
CA ALA A 74 8.79 -4.91 -7.22
C ALA A 74 8.16 -4.63 -8.59
N GLY A 75 7.27 -3.64 -8.68
CA GLY A 75 6.64 -3.22 -9.93
C GLY A 75 7.59 -2.65 -10.98
N LEU A 76 8.63 -1.94 -10.55
CA LEU A 76 9.65 -1.37 -11.44
C LEU A 76 10.66 -2.42 -11.89
N SER A 77 10.97 -3.40 -11.03
CA SER A 77 11.95 -4.46 -11.31
C SER A 77 11.52 -5.42 -12.42
N THR A 78 10.21 -5.52 -12.69
CA THR A 78 9.67 -6.35 -13.78
C THR A 78 9.74 -5.67 -15.14
N LEU A 79 9.95 -4.35 -15.18
CA LEU A 79 10.01 -3.58 -16.41
C LEU A 79 11.46 -3.45 -16.90
N PRO A 80 11.73 -3.58 -18.21
CA PRO A 80 13.04 -3.28 -18.78
C PRO A 80 13.23 -1.75 -18.88
N LEU A 81 13.40 -1.09 -17.72
CA LEU A 81 13.45 0.37 -17.60
C LEU A 81 14.53 1.01 -18.47
N ARG A 82 15.69 0.33 -18.61
CA ARG A 82 16.78 0.79 -19.49
C ARG A 82 16.32 0.86 -20.94
N THR A 83 15.71 -0.21 -21.44
CA THR A 83 15.22 -0.30 -22.83
C THR A 83 14.11 0.71 -23.10
N LEU A 84 13.18 0.89 -22.15
CA LEU A 84 12.11 1.88 -22.28
C LEU A 84 12.65 3.31 -22.35
N TYR A 85 13.67 3.63 -21.55
CA TYR A 85 14.32 4.94 -21.54
C TYR A 85 15.15 5.20 -22.81
N GLU A 86 15.90 4.21 -23.28
CA GLU A 86 16.66 4.32 -24.53
C GLU A 86 15.73 4.53 -25.73
N SER A 87 14.65 3.78 -25.81
CA SER A 87 13.64 3.92 -26.87
C SER A 87 12.93 5.28 -26.83
N SER A 88 12.53 5.75 -25.64
CA SER A 88 11.86 7.05 -25.51
C SER A 88 12.81 8.22 -25.79
N SER A 89 14.08 8.10 -25.41
CA SER A 89 15.12 9.08 -25.71
C SER A 89 15.37 9.19 -27.22
N ILE A 90 15.39 8.07 -27.95
CA ILE A 90 15.52 8.08 -29.42
C ILE A 90 14.31 8.76 -30.07
N LEU A 91 13.13 8.63 -29.48
CA LEU A 91 11.91 9.34 -29.88
C LEU A 91 11.88 10.83 -29.48
N GLY A 92 12.96 11.36 -28.88
CA GLY A 92 13.05 12.76 -28.46
C GLY A 92 12.31 13.09 -27.16
N ALA A 93 11.85 12.09 -26.41
CA ALA A 93 11.15 12.30 -25.14
C ALA A 93 12.13 12.65 -24.01
N ARG A 94 11.77 13.64 -23.18
CA ARG A 94 12.49 13.93 -21.92
C ARG A 94 12.19 12.86 -20.87
N MET A 95 13.07 12.76 -19.85
CA MET A 95 12.91 11.81 -18.74
C MET A 95 11.56 11.95 -18.02
N GLY A 96 11.10 13.18 -17.77
CA GLY A 96 9.79 13.42 -17.14
C GLY A 96 8.63 12.89 -17.98
N THR A 97 8.66 13.10 -19.29
CA THR A 97 7.68 12.56 -20.24
C THR A 97 7.69 11.03 -20.24
N THR A 98 8.88 10.43 -20.23
CA THR A 98 9.06 8.96 -20.16
C THR A 98 8.48 8.40 -18.86
N LEU A 99 8.75 9.06 -17.72
CA LEU A 99 8.23 8.64 -16.42
C LEU A 99 6.69 8.70 -16.38
N TRP A 100 6.09 9.80 -16.86
CA TRP A 100 4.64 10.02 -16.73
C TRP A 100 3.81 9.28 -17.79
N GLN A 101 4.30 9.19 -19.02
CA GLN A 101 3.56 8.57 -20.13
C GLN A 101 3.89 7.09 -20.35
N VAL A 102 5.08 6.63 -19.95
CA VAL A 102 5.51 5.24 -20.18
C VAL A 102 5.56 4.47 -18.86
N VAL A 103 6.32 4.94 -17.87
CA VAL A 103 6.56 4.16 -16.64
C VAL A 103 5.31 4.11 -15.74
N MET A 104 4.70 5.25 -15.44
CA MET A 104 3.51 5.38 -14.59
C MET A 104 2.34 4.44 -14.97
N PRO A 105 1.86 4.41 -16.23
CA PRO A 105 0.76 3.51 -16.59
C PRO A 105 1.15 2.03 -16.52
N ASN A 106 2.45 1.70 -16.64
CA ASN A 106 2.93 0.33 -16.51
C ASN A 106 2.97 -0.14 -15.04
N ILE A 107 3.30 0.75 -14.09
CA ILE A 107 3.35 0.41 -12.65
C ILE A 107 2.03 0.65 -11.90
N ARG A 108 0.93 0.95 -12.61
CA ARG A 108 -0.38 1.22 -11.99
C ARG A 108 -0.89 0.07 -11.11
N GLY A 109 -0.61 -1.18 -11.47
CA GLY A 109 -1.00 -2.35 -10.68
C GLY A 109 -0.33 -2.36 -9.30
N PRO A 110 1.01 -2.35 -9.24
CA PRO A 110 1.76 -2.20 -7.99
C PRO A 110 1.36 -0.99 -7.13
N ILE A 111 1.04 0.15 -7.77
CA ILE A 111 0.54 1.34 -7.07
C ILE A 111 -0.82 1.05 -6.43
N MET A 112 -1.79 0.52 -7.18
CA MET A 112 -3.11 0.17 -6.67
C MET A 112 -3.04 -0.85 -5.53
N PHE A 113 -2.18 -1.86 -5.65
CA PHE A 113 -1.94 -2.83 -4.58
C PHE A 113 -1.42 -2.15 -3.31
N SER A 114 -0.42 -1.28 -3.43
CA SER A 114 0.14 -0.57 -2.27
C SER A 114 -0.86 0.39 -1.61
N ALA A 115 -1.71 1.05 -2.41
CA ALA A 115 -2.75 1.92 -1.90
C ALA A 115 -3.83 1.13 -1.15
N PHE A 116 -4.28 0.02 -1.71
CA PHE A 116 -5.23 -0.89 -1.06
C PHE A 116 -4.65 -1.48 0.23
N PHE A 117 -3.39 -1.91 0.20
CA PHE A 117 -2.69 -2.43 1.37
C PHE A 117 -2.57 -1.38 2.48
N THR A 118 -2.20 -0.15 2.13
CA THR A 118 -2.13 0.98 3.08
C THR A 118 -3.48 1.27 3.71
N PHE A 119 -4.56 1.24 2.91
CA PHE A 119 -5.92 1.42 3.40
C PHE A 119 -6.35 0.29 4.35
N ALA A 120 -6.12 -0.96 3.97
CA ALA A 120 -6.41 -2.13 4.80
C ALA A 120 -5.64 -2.08 6.13
N LEU A 121 -4.36 -1.72 6.08
CA LEU A 121 -3.51 -1.56 7.26
C LEU A 121 -4.03 -0.44 8.16
N SER A 122 -4.43 0.70 7.61
CA SER A 122 -4.98 1.82 8.39
C SER A 122 -6.27 1.46 9.12
N ILE A 123 -7.09 0.55 8.59
CA ILE A 123 -8.31 0.06 9.26
C ILE A 123 -7.97 -0.97 10.33
N ALA A 124 -6.97 -1.81 10.09
CA ALA A 124 -6.53 -2.84 11.03
C ALA A 124 -5.70 -2.26 12.21
N GLU A 125 -5.28 -1.00 12.11
CA GLU A 125 -4.43 -0.35 13.11
C GLU A 125 -5.25 0.12 14.32
N TYR A 126 -4.93 -0.44 15.48
CA TYR A 126 -5.50 -0.06 16.78
C TYR A 126 -4.50 0.67 17.69
N THR A 127 -3.22 0.32 17.62
CA THR A 127 -2.20 0.69 18.61
C THR A 127 -1.87 2.18 18.56
N VAL A 128 -1.68 2.74 17.37
CA VAL A 128 -1.41 4.17 17.15
C VAL A 128 -2.64 4.98 17.54
N ALA A 129 -3.83 4.58 17.09
CA ALA A 129 -5.07 5.26 17.42
C ALA A 129 -5.36 5.28 18.93
N ALA A 130 -5.20 4.14 19.61
CA ALA A 130 -5.38 4.03 21.06
C ALA A 130 -4.36 4.86 21.84
N THR A 131 -3.09 4.86 21.41
CA THR A 131 -2.02 5.64 22.06
C THR A 131 -2.26 7.15 21.95
N LEU A 132 -2.82 7.61 20.82
CA LEU A 132 -3.19 9.02 20.63
C LEU A 132 -4.57 9.37 21.21
N SER A 133 -5.28 8.42 21.83
CA SER A 133 -6.65 8.59 22.35
C SER A 133 -7.64 9.09 21.28
N ILE A 134 -7.46 8.67 20.02
CA ILE A 134 -8.37 8.98 18.92
C ILE A 134 -9.41 7.87 18.80
N ASN A 135 -10.69 8.25 18.75
CA ASN A 135 -11.80 7.30 18.63
C ASN A 135 -11.90 6.76 17.19
N THR A 136 -11.22 5.64 16.92
CA THR A 136 -11.37 4.86 15.68
C THR A 136 -12.24 3.62 15.92
N LEU A 137 -12.73 2.98 14.85
CA LEU A 137 -13.56 1.77 14.93
C LEU A 137 -12.90 0.66 15.79
N PRO A 138 -11.61 0.32 15.63
CA PRO A 138 -10.94 -0.65 16.49
C PRO A 138 -10.89 -0.23 17.97
N VAL A 139 -10.68 1.06 18.24
CA VAL A 139 -10.64 1.61 19.62
C VAL A 139 -12.01 1.52 20.27
N PHE A 140 -13.07 1.83 19.52
CA PHE A 140 -14.44 1.71 19.99
C PHE A 140 -14.81 0.26 20.34
N LEU A 141 -14.44 -0.71 19.49
CA LEU A 141 -14.64 -2.14 19.78
C LEU A 141 -13.93 -2.58 21.06
N ASN A 142 -12.70 -2.10 21.28
CA ASN A 142 -11.95 -2.39 22.50
C ASN A 142 -12.62 -1.77 23.75
N THR A 143 -13.06 -0.51 23.68
CA THR A 143 -13.76 0.14 24.79
C THR A 143 -15.07 -0.57 25.12
N LEU A 144 -15.80 -1.02 24.10
CA LEU A 144 -17.01 -1.81 24.26
C LEU A 144 -16.72 -3.20 24.86
N SER A 145 -15.54 -3.75 24.57
CA SER A 145 -15.04 -4.99 25.17
C SER A 145 -14.85 -4.88 26.69
N SER A 146 -14.21 -3.80 27.11
CA SER A 146 -13.89 -3.55 28.52
C SER A 146 -15.11 -3.24 29.40
N THR A 147 -16.18 -2.69 28.83
CA THR A 147 -17.38 -2.26 29.56
C THR A 147 -18.49 -3.30 29.58
N ASN A 148 -18.60 -4.14 28.54
CA ASN A 148 -19.66 -5.16 28.42
C ASN A 148 -19.12 -6.46 27.81
N PHE A 149 -18.58 -7.35 28.66
CA PHE A 149 -17.97 -8.61 28.24
C PHE A 149 -18.84 -9.47 27.31
N ARG A 150 -20.15 -9.60 27.59
CA ARG A 150 -21.10 -10.34 26.73
C ARG A 150 -21.30 -9.67 25.37
N GLY A 151 -21.36 -8.34 25.33
CA GLY A 151 -21.46 -7.58 24.08
C GLY A 151 -20.23 -7.78 23.20
N SER A 152 -19.05 -7.81 23.81
CA SER A 152 -17.79 -8.02 23.10
C SER A 152 -17.66 -9.37 22.42
N ILE A 153 -18.11 -10.44 23.09
CA ILE A 153 -18.07 -11.79 22.52
C ILE A 153 -18.95 -11.84 21.27
N THR A 154 -20.17 -11.29 21.36
CA THR A 154 -21.10 -11.21 20.23
C THR A 154 -20.50 -10.43 19.06
N LEU A 155 -19.91 -9.26 19.31
CA LEU A 155 -19.25 -8.46 18.28
C LEU A 155 -18.06 -9.20 17.65
N SER A 156 -17.22 -9.85 18.44
CA SER A 156 -16.05 -10.59 17.93
C SER A 156 -16.47 -11.77 17.04
N VAL A 157 -17.51 -12.50 17.44
CA VAL A 157 -18.08 -13.59 16.64
C VAL A 157 -18.71 -13.06 15.35
N LEU A 158 -19.45 -11.94 15.42
CA LEU A 158 -20.04 -11.29 14.24
C LEU A 158 -18.97 -10.80 13.26
N LEU A 159 -17.93 -10.11 13.74
CA LEU A 159 -16.81 -9.67 12.91
C LEU A 159 -16.11 -10.87 12.26
N ASN A 160 -15.86 -11.94 13.01
CA ASN A 160 -15.26 -13.15 12.47
C ASN A 160 -16.14 -13.77 11.37
N LEU A 161 -17.45 -13.88 11.59
CA LEU A 161 -18.39 -14.36 10.58
C LEU A 161 -18.39 -13.45 9.33
N THR A 162 -18.35 -12.12 9.51
CA THR A 162 -18.25 -11.17 8.40
C THR A 162 -16.97 -11.38 7.59
N THR A 163 -15.82 -11.59 8.24
CA THR A 163 -14.55 -11.88 7.53
C THR A 163 -14.64 -13.15 6.70
N TRP A 164 -15.18 -14.22 7.27
CA TRP A 164 -15.36 -15.49 6.55
C TRP A 164 -16.32 -15.35 5.38
N LEU A 165 -17.40 -14.58 5.56
CA LEU A 165 -18.39 -14.31 4.52
C LEU A 165 -17.80 -13.46 3.38
N LEU A 166 -16.98 -12.46 3.71
CA LEU A 166 -16.27 -11.64 2.73
C LEU A 166 -15.27 -12.49 1.93
N LEU A 167 -14.51 -13.35 2.60
CA LEU A 167 -13.55 -14.26 1.96
C LEU A 167 -14.26 -15.26 1.03
N ALA A 168 -15.38 -15.83 1.48
CA ALA A 168 -16.20 -16.71 0.66
C ALA A 168 -16.76 -15.98 -0.57
N SER A 169 -17.27 -14.76 -0.42
CA SER A 169 -17.75 -13.95 -1.54
C SER A 169 -16.64 -13.61 -2.54
N ALA A 170 -15.46 -13.23 -2.06
CA ALA A 170 -14.33 -12.90 -2.92
C ALA A 170 -13.87 -14.12 -3.72
N THR A 171 -13.84 -15.30 -3.09
CA THR A 171 -13.48 -16.56 -3.74
C THR A 171 -14.51 -16.96 -4.81
N LEU A 172 -15.80 -16.78 -4.53
CA LEU A 172 -16.88 -17.05 -5.48
C LEU A 172 -16.95 -16.04 -6.63
N SER A 173 -16.58 -14.78 -6.40
CA SER A 173 -16.49 -13.75 -7.44
C SER A 173 -15.24 -13.93 -8.30
N ALA A 174 -14.12 -14.34 -7.71
CA ALA A 174 -12.87 -14.60 -8.42
C ALA A 174 -12.97 -15.84 -9.33
N SER A 175 -13.68 -16.89 -8.90
CA SER A 175 -13.91 -18.09 -9.75
C SER A 175 -14.74 -17.79 -11.00
N ARG A 176 -15.57 -16.74 -10.99
CA ARG A 176 -16.30 -16.26 -12.18
C ARG A 176 -15.45 -15.43 -13.15
N PHE A 177 -14.36 -14.82 -12.68
CA PHE A 177 -13.42 -14.07 -13.53
C PHE A 177 -12.30 -14.95 -14.12
N GLY A 178 -12.01 -16.11 -13.51
CA GLY A 178 -10.94 -17.02 -13.95
C GLY A 178 -11.20 -17.83 -15.23
N HIS A 179 -12.42 -17.84 -15.77
CA HIS A 179 -12.76 -18.61 -16.99
C HIS A 179 -12.61 -17.85 -18.31
N ARG A 180 -12.18 -16.57 -18.30
CA ARG A 180 -12.06 -15.76 -19.52
C ARG A 180 -10.64 -15.55 -20.05
N SER A 181 -9.62 -16.09 -19.38
CA SER A 181 -8.21 -15.93 -19.79
C SER A 181 -7.58 -17.17 -20.43
N ALA A 182 -8.41 -18.15 -20.84
CA ALA A 182 -8.00 -19.30 -21.64
C ALA A 182 -8.81 -19.37 -22.96
N ALA A 183 -8.96 -18.23 -23.64
CA ALA A 183 -9.36 -18.21 -25.05
C ALA A 183 -8.07 -18.16 -25.88
N GLU A 184 -7.62 -19.35 -26.23
CA GLU A 184 -6.57 -19.68 -27.18
C GLU A 184 -6.85 -19.13 -28.58
N PRO A 185 -5.86 -18.54 -29.27
CA PRO A 185 -5.86 -18.46 -30.71
C PRO A 185 -4.87 -19.50 -31.26
N GLU A 186 -5.27 -20.76 -31.28
CA GLU A 186 -4.70 -21.73 -32.23
C GLU A 186 -5.33 -21.44 -33.60
N ALA A 187 -4.85 -20.38 -34.25
CA ALA A 187 -5.15 -20.08 -35.63
C ALA A 187 -3.95 -20.50 -36.49
N THR A 188 -4.15 -21.61 -37.20
CA THR A 188 -3.84 -21.68 -38.63
C THR A 188 -2.38 -21.41 -39.01
N VAL A 189 -1.51 -22.38 -38.75
CA VAL A 189 -0.35 -22.59 -39.63
C VAL A 189 -0.82 -23.52 -40.75
N ALA A 190 -1.12 -22.89 -41.88
CA ALA A 190 -1.33 -23.54 -43.16
C ALA A 190 -0.14 -24.46 -43.47
N ASN A 191 -0.42 -25.75 -43.65
CA ASN A 191 0.49 -26.68 -44.30
C ASN A 191 -0.26 -27.32 -45.47
N GLU A 192 -0.31 -26.61 -46.60
CA GLU A 192 -0.54 -27.22 -47.91
C GLU A 192 0.80 -27.78 -48.41
N PRO A 193 0.97 -29.11 -48.55
CA PRO A 193 1.91 -29.63 -49.52
C PRO A 193 1.27 -29.58 -50.90
N ARG A 194 1.71 -28.57 -51.65
CA ARG A 194 1.68 -28.44 -53.10
C ARG A 194 1.73 -29.80 -53.82
N LYS A 195 0.77 -30.00 -54.72
CA LYS A 195 0.72 -31.04 -55.77
C LYS A 195 2.11 -31.42 -56.28
N GLU A 196 2.48 -32.68 -56.07
CA GLU A 196 3.33 -33.44 -57.00
C GLU A 196 2.56 -34.68 -57.40
N ALA A 197 1.76 -34.54 -58.45
CA ALA A 197 1.37 -35.61 -59.33
C ALA A 197 1.47 -35.02 -60.73
N GLU A 198 2.59 -35.27 -61.42
CA GLU A 198 2.62 -35.62 -62.85
C GLU A 198 4.05 -35.67 -63.42
N ILE A 199 4.38 -36.85 -63.98
CA ILE A 199 5.23 -37.06 -65.17
C ILE A 199 6.76 -37.03 -64.96
N SER A 200 7.37 -38.19 -64.72
CA SER A 200 8.09 -38.98 -65.75
C SER A 200 8.78 -40.21 -65.14
#